data_AF-H3HD51-F1
#
_entry.id   AF-H3HD51-F1
#
_cell.length_a   1.000
_cell.length_b   1.000
_cell.length_c   1.000
_cell.angle_alpha   90.00
_cell.angle_beta   90.00
_cell.angle_gamma   90.00
#
_symmetry.space_group_name_H-M   'P 1'
#
loop_
_entity.id
_entity.type
_entity.pdbx_description
1 polymer ?
#
loop_
_entity_poly.entity_id
_entity_poly.type
_entity_poly.pdbx_seq_one_letter_code
_entity_poly.pdbx_strand_id
1 'polypeptide(L)'
;MEANVAASPQARDADGNALMSLEELKENMFHSIRDNGTVELIRAQLRRRFIEKLQQQRHSNNERDDGENDASCVNRDVSNSTPDEKLAHGLVAEYLATKGLENTLAVFVPEIGGSRNQMDSATILEEMQRANTGHSLLLVLVQELVRRFQLATMDSGTQTAMDCFDHRIVLDNQLRRVENAYLAECAAQKLEPQKSLEERMVQYQRDKQDRLQERERELELAFVGRRTELETSLFETRQSLFKDMERLRVKEAELQVKVESDFRHFASETQRFQLWEESTKQDELADREQSLTTETGTLKTLKTQVLALQQEGAALEAALSKSGDDLRVAQNLTSRLAESEAAAEKYQSQYEDEKVHVESLRHDVASLNSLLTQAQATINAKHGAPRDIAHRTIKYEEEMSEHS
;
A
#
# COMPACT_ATOMS: atom_id res chain seq x y z
N MET A 1 4.19 -43.04 -51.67
CA MET A 1 3.64 -42.01 -50.78
C MET A 1 4.82 -41.29 -50.17
N GLU A 2 5.04 -40.09 -50.66
CA GLU A 2 6.04 -39.13 -50.20
C GLU A 2 5.75 -38.73 -48.75
N ALA A 3 6.77 -38.70 -47.91
CA ALA A 3 6.79 -37.88 -46.71
C ALA A 3 8.17 -37.21 -46.65
N ASN A 4 8.17 -36.04 -47.27
CA ASN A 4 9.23 -35.04 -47.35
C ASN A 4 9.52 -34.50 -45.94
N VAL A 5 10.59 -34.94 -45.28
CA VAL A 5 11.08 -34.31 -44.03
C VAL A 5 12.15 -33.32 -44.42
N ALA A 6 11.70 -32.07 -44.60
CA ALA A 6 12.55 -30.92 -44.86
C ALA A 6 13.61 -30.78 -43.77
N ALA A 7 14.88 -30.81 -44.18
CA ALA A 7 16.00 -30.41 -43.35
C ALA A 7 15.87 -28.91 -43.03
N SER A 8 15.78 -28.60 -41.74
CA SER A 8 15.72 -27.22 -41.24
C SER A 8 17.05 -26.50 -41.53
N PRO A 9 17.05 -25.23 -41.98
CA PRO A 9 18.27 -24.52 -42.32
C PRO A 9 19.03 -24.11 -41.05
N GLN A 10 20.19 -24.71 -40.82
CA GLN A 10 21.13 -24.26 -39.79
C GLN A 10 21.64 -22.85 -40.16
N ALA A 11 21.19 -21.85 -39.42
CA ALA A 11 21.80 -20.53 -39.45
C ALA A 11 23.27 -20.66 -38.99
N ARG A 12 24.20 -19.98 -39.66
CA ARG A 12 25.62 -19.90 -39.28
C ARG A 12 25.98 -18.44 -39.02
N ASP A 13 26.90 -18.20 -38.09
CA ASP A 13 27.42 -16.86 -37.82
C ASP A 13 28.44 -16.42 -38.90
N ALA A 14 28.88 -15.16 -38.82
CA ALA A 14 29.80 -14.56 -39.79
C ALA A 14 31.19 -15.23 -39.83
N ASP A 15 31.52 -16.06 -38.84
CA ASP A 15 32.80 -16.78 -38.72
C ASP A 15 32.68 -18.26 -39.14
N GLY A 16 31.53 -18.67 -39.67
CA GLY A 16 31.30 -20.01 -40.23
C GLY A 16 30.98 -21.09 -39.20
N ASN A 17 30.81 -20.73 -37.92
CA ASN A 17 30.37 -21.67 -36.90
C ASN A 17 28.85 -21.83 -36.95
N ALA A 18 28.38 -23.06 -36.70
CA ALA A 18 26.94 -23.32 -36.57
C ALA A 18 26.40 -22.43 -35.45
N LEU A 19 25.38 -21.59 -35.72
CA LEU A 19 24.68 -20.89 -34.66
C LEU A 19 24.09 -21.97 -33.77
N MET A 20 24.69 -22.12 -32.58
CA MET A 20 24.23 -23.06 -31.58
C MET A 20 22.72 -22.93 -31.45
N SER A 21 22.02 -24.06 -31.54
CA SER A 21 20.58 -24.07 -31.32
C SER A 21 20.26 -23.52 -29.93
N LEU A 22 19.08 -22.94 -29.75
CA LEU A 22 18.65 -22.42 -28.45
C LEU A 22 18.71 -23.52 -27.36
N GLU A 23 18.43 -24.76 -27.75
CA GLU A 23 18.60 -25.96 -26.94
C GLU A 23 20.06 -26.20 -26.56
N GLU A 24 21.01 -26.17 -27.50
CA GLU A 24 22.45 -26.32 -27.20
C GLU A 24 23.00 -25.17 -26.35
N LEU A 25 22.55 -23.94 -26.56
CA LEU A 25 22.96 -22.79 -25.75
C LEU A 25 22.46 -22.94 -24.31
N LYS A 26 21.21 -23.38 -24.13
CA LYS A 26 20.66 -23.72 -22.82
C LYS A 26 21.46 -24.85 -22.19
N GLU A 27 21.77 -25.90 -22.93
CA GLU A 27 22.51 -27.05 -22.42
C GLU A 27 23.94 -26.65 -22.02
N ASN A 28 24.64 -25.83 -22.81
CA ASN A 28 25.96 -25.30 -22.47
C ASN A 28 25.92 -24.31 -21.30
N MET A 29 24.87 -23.50 -21.18
CA MET A 29 24.67 -22.67 -19.99
C MET A 29 24.44 -23.53 -18.75
N PHE A 30 23.62 -24.58 -18.85
CA PHE A 30 23.38 -25.50 -17.73
C PHE A 30 24.65 -26.26 -17.34
N HIS A 31 25.47 -26.68 -18.30
CA HIS A 31 26.78 -27.29 -18.05
C HIS A 31 27.74 -26.28 -17.40
N SER A 32 27.82 -25.06 -17.92
CA SER A 32 28.66 -24.00 -17.33
C SER A 32 28.23 -23.65 -15.89
N ILE A 33 26.92 -23.56 -15.62
CA ILE A 33 26.38 -23.30 -14.27
C ILE A 33 26.63 -24.49 -13.33
N ARG A 34 26.61 -25.73 -13.85
CA ARG A 34 26.94 -26.95 -13.10
C ARG A 34 28.43 -27.05 -12.81
N ASP A 35 29.28 -26.83 -13.81
CA ASP A 35 30.75 -26.93 -13.69
C ASP A 35 31.34 -25.80 -12.84
N ASN A 36 30.69 -24.62 -12.82
CA ASN A 36 30.98 -23.55 -11.87
C ASN A 36 30.45 -23.82 -10.46
N GLY A 37 29.88 -25.01 -10.19
CA GLY A 37 29.39 -25.41 -8.88
C GLY A 37 28.19 -24.61 -8.36
N THR A 38 27.53 -23.81 -9.23
CA THR A 38 26.42 -22.95 -8.82
C THR A 38 25.17 -23.78 -8.50
N VAL A 39 24.93 -24.87 -9.24
CA VAL A 39 23.84 -25.81 -8.95
C VAL A 39 24.04 -26.48 -7.58
N GLU A 40 25.28 -26.86 -7.27
CA GLU A 40 25.67 -27.53 -6.03
C GLU A 40 25.60 -26.57 -4.84
N LEU A 41 25.98 -25.30 -5.05
CA LEU A 41 25.80 -24.23 -4.08
C LEU A 41 24.31 -23.99 -3.78
N ILE A 42 23.47 -23.89 -4.81
CA ILE A 42 22.00 -23.74 -4.63
C ILE A 42 21.42 -24.97 -3.93
N ARG A 43 21.85 -26.18 -4.30
CA ARG A 43 21.43 -27.43 -3.66
C ARG A 43 21.84 -27.47 -2.19
N ALA A 44 23.06 -27.05 -1.86
CA ALA A 44 23.56 -26.96 -0.49
C ALA A 44 22.78 -25.91 0.32
N GLN A 45 22.53 -24.73 -0.25
CA GLN A 45 21.73 -23.68 0.38
C GLN A 45 20.28 -24.12 0.64
N LEU A 46 19.66 -24.84 -0.31
CA LEU A 46 18.31 -25.39 -0.16
C LEU A 46 18.28 -26.48 0.92
N ARG A 47 19.24 -27.40 0.92
CA ARG A 47 19.35 -28.42 1.98
C ARG A 47 19.57 -27.78 3.35
N ARG A 48 20.44 -26.78 3.45
CA ARG A 48 20.66 -26.02 4.68
C ARG A 48 19.36 -25.36 5.18
N ARG A 49 18.64 -24.62 4.32
CA ARG A 49 17.37 -24.00 4.69
C ARG A 49 16.29 -25.02 5.05
N PHE A 50 16.28 -26.18 4.39
CA PHE A 50 15.35 -27.26 4.67
C PHE A 50 15.62 -27.90 6.04
N ILE A 51 16.89 -28.17 6.35
CA ILE A 51 17.33 -28.70 7.65
C ILE A 51 17.08 -27.67 8.76
N GLU A 52 17.39 -26.39 8.55
CA GLU A 52 17.10 -25.31 9.50
C GLU A 52 15.60 -25.20 9.79
N LYS A 53 14.74 -25.30 8.76
CA LYS A 53 13.27 -25.33 8.94
C LYS A 53 12.80 -26.58 9.70
N LEU A 54 13.36 -27.76 9.39
CA LEU A 54 13.03 -28.98 10.12
C LEU A 54 13.46 -28.90 11.59
N GLN A 55 14.61 -28.31 11.88
CA GLN A 55 15.10 -28.10 13.24
C GLN A 55 14.23 -27.09 14.00
N GLN A 56 13.86 -25.97 13.37
CA GLN A 56 12.91 -25.00 13.95
C GLN A 56 11.55 -25.63 14.23
N GLN A 57 11.01 -26.42 13.29
CA GLN A 57 9.75 -27.12 13.48
C GLN A 57 9.83 -28.16 14.62
N ARG A 58 10.99 -28.83 14.78
CA ARG A 58 11.24 -29.75 15.88
C ARG A 58 11.35 -29.03 17.24
N HIS A 59 11.91 -27.82 17.27
CA HIS A 59 11.97 -26.99 18.47
C HIS A 59 10.59 -26.41 18.83
N SER A 60 9.79 -26.00 17.84
CA SER A 60 8.41 -25.54 18.06
C SER A 60 7.45 -26.67 18.46
N ASN A 61 7.69 -27.92 18.03
CA ASN A 61 6.92 -29.07 18.48
C ASN A 61 7.33 -29.53 19.89
N ASN A 62 8.61 -29.44 20.26
CA ASN A 62 9.04 -29.73 21.63
C ASN A 62 8.56 -28.69 22.66
N GLU A 63 8.27 -27.45 22.26
CA GLU A 63 7.64 -26.46 23.16
C GLU A 63 6.11 -26.66 23.32
N ARG A 64 5.49 -27.51 22.49
CA ARG A 64 4.03 -27.76 22.52
C ARG A 64 3.63 -29.10 23.13
N ASP A 65 4.56 -30.03 23.32
CA ASP A 65 4.25 -31.43 23.61
C ASP A 65 4.97 -31.92 24.88
N ASP A 66 4.63 -31.30 26.01
CA ASP A 66 4.90 -31.84 27.35
C ASP A 66 3.59 -32.41 27.94
N GLY A 67 3.02 -33.40 27.24
CA GLY A 67 1.78 -34.06 27.65
C GLY A 67 1.65 -35.48 27.09
N GLU A 68 2.27 -36.43 27.80
CA GLU A 68 1.90 -37.86 27.88
C GLU A 68 2.12 -38.76 26.63
N ASN A 69 2.92 -39.83 26.83
CA ASN A 69 2.92 -41.17 26.19
C ASN A 69 2.68 -41.27 24.66
N ASP A 70 3.48 -41.97 23.86
CA ASP A 70 3.90 -43.36 24.04
C ASP A 70 4.85 -43.75 22.88
N ALA A 71 5.52 -44.88 23.04
CA ALA A 71 6.44 -45.54 22.12
C ALA A 71 6.26 -45.28 20.60
N SER A 72 7.11 -44.43 19.99
CA SER A 72 7.59 -44.59 18.60
C SER A 72 8.62 -43.52 18.20
N CYS A 73 9.86 -43.62 18.66
CA CYS A 73 11.00 -43.22 17.83
C CYS A 73 12.32 -43.73 18.42
N VAL A 74 12.81 -44.84 17.87
CA VAL A 74 14.14 -45.43 18.14
C VAL A 74 15.30 -44.57 17.60
N ASN A 75 15.07 -43.29 17.25
CA ASN A 75 16.09 -42.39 16.70
C ASN A 75 16.24 -41.11 17.54
N ARG A 76 16.50 -41.27 18.84
CA ARG A 76 16.61 -40.17 19.82
C ARG A 76 18.06 -39.81 20.22
N ASP A 77 19.05 -40.13 19.38
CA ASP A 77 20.48 -39.99 19.73
C ASP A 77 21.27 -38.93 18.92
N VAL A 78 20.63 -37.93 18.31
CA VAL A 78 21.39 -36.86 17.61
C VAL A 78 21.76 -35.68 18.53
N SER A 79 21.27 -35.66 19.78
CA SER A 79 21.50 -34.52 20.69
C SER A 79 22.61 -34.73 21.72
N ASN A 80 23.12 -35.96 21.88
CA ASN A 80 24.17 -36.28 22.84
C ASN A 80 25.27 -37.11 22.15
N SER A 81 25.99 -36.52 21.19
CA SER A 81 27.22 -37.15 20.73
C SER A 81 28.19 -37.29 21.90
N THR A 82 28.75 -38.48 22.05
CA THR A 82 29.80 -38.78 23.04
C THR A 82 30.99 -37.83 22.81
N PRO A 83 31.81 -37.56 23.83
CA PRO A 83 33.00 -36.70 23.65
C PRO A 83 33.90 -37.18 22.52
N ASP A 84 34.03 -38.49 22.33
CA ASP A 84 34.80 -39.12 21.25
C ASP A 84 34.18 -38.85 19.87
N GLU A 85 32.84 -38.89 19.76
CA GLU A 85 32.14 -38.53 18.53
C GLU A 85 32.28 -37.03 18.24
N LYS A 86 32.15 -36.15 19.24
CA LYS A 86 32.35 -34.70 19.05
C LYS A 86 33.76 -34.36 18.57
N LEU A 87 34.76 -35.10 19.05
CA LEU A 87 36.13 -35.02 18.59
C LEU A 87 36.24 -35.49 17.13
N ALA A 88 35.64 -36.64 16.77
CA ALA A 88 35.63 -37.14 15.40
C ALA A 88 34.93 -36.18 14.42
N HIS A 89 33.78 -35.64 14.81
CA HIS A 89 33.06 -34.63 14.02
C HIS A 89 33.91 -33.35 13.83
N GLY A 90 34.62 -32.92 14.88
CA GLY A 90 35.55 -31.79 14.81
C GLY A 90 36.73 -32.04 13.87
N LEU A 91 37.35 -33.22 13.93
CA LEU A 91 38.44 -33.63 13.02
C LEU A 91 38.01 -33.69 11.56
N VAL A 92 36.80 -34.19 11.29
CA VAL A 92 36.23 -34.22 9.94
C VAL A 92 35.89 -32.80 9.44
N ALA A 93 35.31 -31.96 10.29
CA ALA A 93 35.02 -30.57 9.95
C ALA A 93 36.30 -29.78 9.61
N GLU A 94 37.36 -29.96 10.41
CA GLU A 94 38.68 -29.36 10.19
C GLU A 94 39.32 -29.86 8.88
N TYR A 95 39.22 -31.16 8.58
CA TYR A 95 39.69 -31.72 7.32
C TYR A 95 38.98 -31.13 6.11
N LEU A 96 37.65 -31.03 6.16
CA LEU A 96 36.83 -30.44 5.09
C LEU A 96 37.17 -28.96 4.88
N ALA A 97 37.38 -28.21 5.98
CA ALA A 97 37.82 -26.82 5.92
C ALA A 97 39.21 -26.68 5.28
N THR A 98 40.17 -27.52 5.70
CA THR A 98 41.55 -27.49 5.19
C THR A 98 41.64 -27.84 3.70
N LYS A 99 40.70 -28.65 3.19
CA LYS A 99 40.61 -29.00 1.77
C LYS A 99 39.77 -28.03 0.94
N GLY A 100 39.25 -26.95 1.53
CA GLY A 100 38.42 -25.97 0.83
C GLY A 100 37.05 -26.51 0.39
N LEU A 101 36.55 -27.56 1.05
CA LEU A 101 35.27 -28.20 0.72
C LEU A 101 34.10 -27.51 1.43
N GLU A 102 33.96 -26.19 1.19
CA GLU A 102 33.01 -25.33 1.89
C GLU A 102 31.55 -25.78 1.71
N ASN A 103 31.19 -26.25 0.52
CA ASN A 103 29.84 -26.74 0.22
C ASN A 103 29.48 -27.99 1.03
N THR A 104 30.46 -28.89 1.23
CA THR A 104 30.28 -30.10 2.03
C THR A 104 30.22 -29.76 3.51
N LEU A 105 31.09 -28.85 3.97
CA LEU A 105 31.09 -28.36 5.35
C LEU A 105 29.77 -27.67 5.72
N ALA A 106 29.22 -26.85 4.81
CA ALA A 106 27.96 -26.13 5.02
C ALA A 106 26.74 -27.06 5.17
N VAL A 107 26.82 -28.30 4.72
CA VAL A 107 25.80 -29.34 4.89
C VAL A 107 26.13 -30.23 6.09
N PHE A 108 27.39 -30.59 6.26
CA PHE A 108 27.88 -31.45 7.33
C PHE A 108 27.59 -30.88 8.72
N VAL A 109 27.89 -29.59 8.96
CA VAL A 109 27.71 -28.97 10.28
C VAL A 109 26.23 -28.97 10.72
N PRO A 110 25.25 -28.59 9.89
CA PRO A 110 23.83 -28.76 10.22
C PRO A 110 23.40 -30.22 10.43
N GLU A 111 23.92 -31.16 9.63
CA GLU A 111 23.55 -32.59 9.71
C GLU A 111 23.96 -33.25 11.02
N ILE A 112 25.12 -32.86 11.58
CA ILE A 112 25.59 -33.39 12.86
C ILE A 112 24.93 -32.73 14.10
N GLY A 113 23.93 -31.86 13.90
CA GLY A 113 23.26 -31.13 14.99
C GLY A 113 23.88 -29.76 15.31
N GLY A 114 24.63 -29.19 14.37
CA GLY A 114 25.21 -27.86 14.47
C GLY A 114 26.55 -27.81 15.21
N SER A 115 27.06 -26.61 15.42
CA SER A 115 28.37 -26.36 16.04
C SER A 115 28.48 -26.86 17.50
N ARG A 116 27.37 -27.23 18.14
CA ARG A 116 27.32 -27.80 19.51
C ARG A 116 27.79 -29.26 19.60
N ASN A 117 27.80 -29.96 18.47
CA ASN A 117 28.13 -31.37 18.36
C ASN A 117 29.50 -31.63 17.70
N GLN A 118 30.29 -30.57 17.50
CA GLN A 118 31.68 -30.65 17.09
C GLN A 118 32.54 -29.90 18.10
N MET A 119 33.76 -30.40 18.33
CA MET A 119 34.77 -29.70 19.11
C MET A 119 35.46 -28.65 18.23
N ASP A 120 35.73 -27.47 18.77
CA ASP A 120 36.36 -26.40 18.01
C ASP A 120 37.81 -26.77 17.65
N SER A 121 38.21 -26.43 16.43
CA SER A 121 39.53 -26.67 15.87
C SER A 121 40.66 -26.16 16.77
N ALA A 122 40.45 -25.02 17.45
CA ALA A 122 41.39 -24.45 18.40
C ALA A 122 41.57 -25.34 19.65
N THR A 123 40.49 -25.91 20.18
CA THR A 123 40.53 -26.79 21.35
C THR A 123 41.16 -28.14 21.02
N ILE A 124 40.92 -28.66 19.80
CA ILE A 124 41.55 -29.90 19.33
C ILE A 124 43.07 -29.71 19.18
N LEU A 125 43.52 -28.55 18.68
CA LEU A 125 44.93 -28.20 18.56
C LEU A 125 45.60 -27.95 19.92
N GLU A 126 44.87 -27.42 20.90
CA GLU A 126 45.36 -27.16 22.26
C GLU A 126 45.54 -28.46 23.06
N GLU A 127 44.61 -29.41 22.94
CA GLU A 127 44.72 -30.76 23.50
C GLU A 127 45.84 -31.60 22.82
N MET A 128 46.07 -31.41 21.51
CA MET A 128 47.13 -32.10 20.76
C MET A 128 48.36 -31.22 20.50
N GLN A 129 48.94 -30.71 21.58
CA GLN A 129 50.04 -29.74 21.75
C GLN A 129 51.31 -29.78 20.84
N ARG A 130 51.35 -30.40 19.65
CA ARG A 130 52.60 -30.55 18.86
C ARG A 130 52.53 -30.57 17.32
N ALA A 131 51.39 -30.40 16.64
CA ALA A 131 51.35 -30.59 15.17
C ALA A 131 51.02 -29.32 14.37
N ASN A 132 51.88 -28.29 14.43
CA ASN A 132 51.76 -27.13 13.52
C ASN A 132 52.38 -27.48 12.15
N THR A 133 51.73 -28.36 11.39
CA THR A 133 52.29 -28.91 10.13
C THR A 133 51.58 -28.44 8.86
N GLY A 134 50.56 -27.57 8.95
CA GLY A 134 49.78 -27.12 7.79
C GLY A 134 48.98 -28.24 7.09
N HIS A 135 48.98 -29.44 7.67
CA HIS A 135 48.19 -30.58 7.24
C HIS A 135 47.05 -30.79 8.22
N SER A 136 45.91 -31.27 7.72
CA SER A 136 44.77 -31.59 8.58
C SER A 136 45.15 -32.65 9.62
N LEU A 137 44.72 -32.44 10.87
CA LEU A 137 45.08 -33.30 12.00
C LEU A 137 44.63 -34.76 11.82
N LEU A 138 43.50 -34.97 11.13
CA LEU A 138 43.02 -36.30 10.77
C LEU A 138 44.07 -37.09 9.96
N LEU A 139 44.79 -36.42 9.06
CA LEU A 139 45.83 -37.05 8.23
C LEU A 139 47.04 -37.45 9.08
N VAL A 140 47.41 -36.60 10.05
CA VAL A 140 48.53 -36.85 10.97
C VAL A 140 48.25 -38.06 11.86
N LEU A 141 47.03 -38.17 12.38
CA LEU A 141 46.59 -39.30 13.21
C LEU A 141 46.60 -40.62 12.44
N VAL A 142 46.12 -40.62 11.20
CA VAL A 142 46.13 -41.82 10.33
C VAL A 142 47.57 -42.26 10.03
N GLN A 143 48.48 -41.33 9.76
CA GLN A 143 49.90 -41.65 9.51
C GLN A 143 50.59 -42.28 10.73
N GLU A 144 50.31 -41.77 11.94
CA GLU A 144 50.87 -42.33 13.18
C GLU A 144 50.30 -43.72 13.51
N LEU A 145 49.02 -43.96 13.24
CA LEU A 145 48.41 -45.29 13.35
C LEU A 145 49.08 -46.30 12.43
N VAL A 146 49.33 -45.93 11.18
CA VAL A 146 50.04 -46.79 10.20
C VAL A 146 51.46 -47.10 10.69
N ARG A 147 52.19 -46.11 11.23
CA ARG A 147 53.54 -46.30 11.79
C ARG A 147 53.54 -47.27 12.97
N ARG A 148 52.57 -47.15 13.88
CA ARG A 148 52.45 -48.04 15.05
C ARG A 148 52.09 -49.47 14.67
N PHE A 149 51.23 -49.65 13.67
CA PHE A 149 50.87 -50.97 13.17
C PHE A 149 52.06 -51.71 12.56
N GLN A 150 52.98 -50.97 11.91
CA GLN A 150 54.21 -51.55 11.36
C GLN A 150 55.19 -52.00 12.46
N LEU A 151 55.28 -51.26 13.58
CA LEU A 151 56.21 -51.57 14.68
C LEU A 151 55.79 -52.76 15.54
N ALA A 152 54.49 -53.02 15.73
CA ALA A 152 54.00 -54.08 16.59
C ALA A 152 54.26 -55.51 16.06
N THR A 153 54.75 -55.66 14.82
CA THR A 153 54.91 -56.97 14.16
C THR A 153 56.31 -57.58 14.27
N MET A 154 57.28 -56.94 14.95
CA MET A 154 58.70 -57.35 14.87
C MET A 154 59.35 -57.98 16.12
N ASP A 155 58.75 -58.00 17.30
CA ASP A 155 59.44 -58.47 18.52
C ASP A 155 58.73 -59.62 19.26
N SER A 156 59.11 -60.87 18.97
CA SER A 156 58.82 -62.04 19.81
C SER A 156 59.88 -63.14 19.73
N GLY A 157 61.17 -62.77 19.67
CA GLY A 157 62.29 -63.71 19.72
C GLY A 157 62.98 -63.74 21.09
N THR A 158 62.50 -64.56 22.02
CA THR A 158 63.20 -64.86 23.29
C THR A 158 64.34 -65.84 23.05
N GLN A 159 65.58 -65.47 23.39
CA GLN A 159 66.76 -66.33 23.28
C GLN A 159 67.43 -66.47 24.66
N THR A 160 67.29 -67.64 25.30
CA THR A 160 68.04 -68.03 26.51
C THR A 160 69.19 -68.94 26.13
N ALA A 161 70.42 -68.41 26.11
CA ALA A 161 71.63 -69.20 25.95
C ALA A 161 72.11 -69.73 27.32
N MET A 162 72.30 -71.05 27.36
CA MET A 162 72.72 -71.86 28.49
C MET A 162 74.22 -71.72 28.78
N ASP A 163 74.61 -71.46 30.04
CA ASP A 163 75.95 -71.75 30.57
C ASP A 163 75.82 -72.52 31.89
N CYS A 164 76.22 -73.80 31.86
CA CYS A 164 75.67 -74.87 32.71
C CYS A 164 76.55 -75.30 33.90
N PHE A 165 77.44 -74.45 34.42
CA PHE A 165 78.25 -74.84 35.58
C PHE A 165 78.18 -73.87 36.78
N ASP A 166 78.07 -72.56 36.55
CA ASP A 166 77.86 -71.58 37.63
C ASP A 166 76.40 -71.47 38.09
N HIS A 167 75.45 -71.80 37.20
CA HIS A 167 74.03 -71.77 37.54
C HIS A 167 73.65 -72.73 38.66
N ARG A 168 74.34 -73.86 38.82
CA ARG A 168 74.02 -74.82 39.88
C ARG A 168 74.34 -74.27 41.27
N ILE A 169 75.48 -73.60 41.43
CA ILE A 169 75.91 -73.00 42.71
C ILE A 169 75.07 -71.76 43.02
N VAL A 170 74.74 -70.97 41.99
CA VAL A 170 73.83 -69.83 42.13
C VAL A 170 72.43 -70.32 42.49
N LEU A 171 71.92 -71.37 41.84
CA LEU A 171 70.62 -71.99 42.15
C LEU A 171 70.63 -72.60 43.54
N ASP A 172 71.70 -73.29 43.98
CA ASP A 172 71.79 -73.85 45.34
C ASP A 172 71.82 -72.73 46.41
N ASN A 173 72.54 -71.62 46.15
CA ASN A 173 72.52 -70.48 47.05
C ASN A 173 71.18 -69.74 47.03
N GLN A 174 70.52 -69.65 45.87
CA GLN A 174 69.18 -69.08 45.77
C GLN A 174 68.15 -69.97 46.45
N LEU A 175 68.23 -71.29 46.28
CA LEU A 175 67.39 -72.27 46.99
C LEU A 175 67.60 -72.14 48.49
N ARG A 176 68.85 -72.11 48.96
CA ARG A 176 69.15 -71.98 50.39
C ARG A 176 68.69 -70.63 50.95
N ARG A 177 68.76 -69.55 50.16
CA ARG A 177 68.20 -68.24 50.54
C ARG A 177 66.68 -68.27 50.61
N VAL A 178 66.01 -68.88 49.64
CA VAL A 178 64.56 -69.06 49.62
C VAL A 178 64.12 -69.94 50.79
N GLU A 179 64.85 -71.02 51.07
CA GLU A 179 64.58 -71.96 52.16
C GLU A 179 64.78 -71.29 53.52
N ASN A 180 65.86 -70.53 53.71
CA ASN A 180 66.08 -69.74 54.93
C ASN A 180 65.04 -68.62 55.09
N ALA A 181 64.65 -67.94 54.00
CA ALA A 181 63.60 -66.93 54.03
C ALA A 181 62.25 -67.55 54.39
N TYR A 182 61.90 -68.69 53.80
CA TYR A 182 60.68 -69.44 54.10
C TYR A 182 60.65 -69.93 55.55
N LEU A 183 61.76 -70.47 56.08
CA LEU A 183 61.86 -70.89 57.47
C LEU A 183 61.77 -69.71 58.43
N ALA A 184 62.39 -68.56 58.11
CA ALA A 184 62.27 -67.33 58.88
C ALA A 184 60.83 -66.79 58.86
N GLU A 185 60.15 -66.86 57.72
CA GLU A 185 58.75 -66.45 57.57
C GLU A 185 57.80 -67.39 58.34
N CYS A 186 58.06 -68.69 58.32
CA CYS A 186 57.36 -69.69 59.14
C CYS A 186 57.61 -69.50 60.65
N ALA A 187 58.82 -69.11 61.05
CA ALA A 187 59.14 -68.79 62.44
C ALA A 187 58.47 -67.49 62.89
N ALA A 188 58.47 -66.46 62.04
CA ALA A 188 57.78 -65.19 62.28
C ALA A 188 56.25 -65.40 62.40
N GLN A 189 55.65 -66.23 61.55
CA GLN A 189 54.23 -66.59 61.62
C GLN A 189 53.85 -67.35 62.91
N LYS A 190 54.80 -68.06 63.55
CA LYS A 190 54.58 -68.72 64.86
C LYS A 190 54.66 -67.74 66.05
N LEU A 191 55.44 -66.66 65.92
CA LEU A 191 55.65 -65.66 66.97
C LEU A 191 54.57 -64.57 66.99
N GLU A 192 53.89 -64.33 65.85
CA GLU A 192 52.69 -63.48 65.77
C GLU A 192 51.46 -64.29 65.35
N PRO A 193 50.76 -65.00 66.28
CA PRO A 193 49.46 -65.62 65.99
C PRO A 193 48.38 -64.62 65.57
N GLN A 194 48.61 -63.32 65.79
CA GLN A 194 47.63 -62.24 65.63
C GLN A 194 47.25 -61.91 64.18
N LYS A 195 47.84 -62.60 63.19
CA LYS A 195 47.35 -62.60 61.81
C LYS A 195 47.58 -63.96 61.17
N SER A 196 46.97 -65.00 61.73
CA SER A 196 46.73 -66.23 60.96
C SER A 196 46.16 -65.84 59.58
N LEU A 197 46.55 -66.56 58.52
CA LEU A 197 46.03 -66.31 57.17
C LEU A 197 44.49 -66.25 57.17
N GLU A 198 43.86 -67.10 57.98
CA GLU A 198 42.42 -67.13 58.22
C GLU A 198 41.89 -65.80 58.78
N GLU A 199 42.56 -65.21 59.78
CA GLU A 199 42.19 -63.93 60.37
C GLU A 199 42.34 -62.76 59.37
N ARG A 200 43.40 -62.77 58.55
CA ARG A 200 43.55 -61.79 57.45
C ARG A 200 42.47 -61.93 56.39
N MET A 201 42.07 -63.16 56.05
CA MET A 201 40.98 -63.40 55.10
C MET A 201 39.64 -62.94 55.67
N VAL A 202 39.35 -63.22 56.94
CA VAL A 202 38.12 -62.75 57.61
C VAL A 202 38.10 -61.24 57.71
N GLN A 203 39.23 -60.60 58.05
CA GLN A 203 39.31 -59.14 58.09
C GLN A 203 39.13 -58.53 56.70
N TYR A 204 39.76 -59.09 55.67
CA TYR A 204 39.56 -58.63 54.29
C TYR A 204 38.10 -58.78 53.84
N GLN A 205 37.42 -59.87 54.20
CA GLN A 205 36.01 -60.06 53.91
C GLN A 205 35.14 -59.03 54.63
N ARG A 206 35.40 -58.75 55.92
CA ARG A 206 34.70 -57.70 56.68
C ARG A 206 34.94 -56.32 56.07
N ASP A 207 36.19 -55.94 55.84
CA ASP A 207 36.53 -54.64 55.22
C ASP A 207 35.86 -54.48 53.84
N LYS A 208 35.81 -55.56 53.04
CA LYS A 208 35.11 -55.55 51.76
C LYS A 208 33.60 -55.40 51.93
N GLN A 209 33.00 -56.09 52.90
CA GLN A 209 31.58 -55.96 53.22
C GLN A 209 31.25 -54.54 53.69
N ASP A 210 32.08 -53.96 54.56
CA ASP A 210 31.90 -52.62 55.10
C ASP A 210 32.01 -51.56 54.00
N ARG A 211 32.99 -51.68 53.09
CA ARG A 211 33.11 -50.79 51.92
C ARG A 211 31.90 -50.91 50.98
N LEU A 212 31.36 -52.10 50.79
CA LEU A 212 30.15 -52.29 49.98
C LEU A 212 28.95 -51.62 50.65
N GLN A 213 28.76 -51.81 51.96
CA GLN A 213 27.69 -51.16 52.71
C GLN A 213 27.83 -49.63 52.72
N GLU A 214 29.04 -49.11 52.88
CA GLU A 214 29.30 -47.68 52.81
C GLU A 214 28.96 -47.13 51.42
N ARG A 215 29.37 -47.84 50.37
CA ARG A 215 29.05 -47.46 49.00
C ARG A 215 27.55 -47.53 48.69
N GLU A 216 26.84 -48.53 49.21
CA GLU A 216 25.39 -48.62 49.10
C GLU A 216 24.70 -47.43 49.77
N ARG A 217 25.11 -47.07 50.99
CA ARG A 217 24.58 -45.88 51.69
C ARG A 217 24.87 -44.58 50.93
N GLU A 218 26.08 -44.43 50.39
CA GLU A 218 26.42 -43.26 49.55
C GLU A 218 25.52 -43.16 48.31
N LEU A 219 25.28 -44.28 47.63
CA LEU A 219 24.40 -44.32 46.45
C LEU A 219 22.95 -44.04 46.81
N GLU A 220 22.46 -44.55 47.94
CA GLU A 220 21.12 -44.25 48.46
C GLU A 220 20.96 -42.75 48.76
N LEU A 221 21.94 -42.15 49.45
CA LEU A 221 21.94 -40.72 49.74
C LEU A 221 22.00 -39.88 48.45
N ALA A 222 22.87 -40.26 47.50
CA ALA A 222 22.97 -39.58 46.21
C ALA A 222 21.67 -39.69 45.40
N PHE A 223 21.01 -40.86 45.41
CA PHE A 223 19.74 -41.07 44.75
C PHE A 223 18.63 -40.21 45.37
N VAL A 224 18.52 -40.21 46.70
CA VAL A 224 17.55 -39.39 47.42
C VAL A 224 17.80 -37.90 47.16
N GLY A 225 19.05 -37.45 47.23
CA GLY A 225 19.45 -36.08 46.92
C GLY A 225 19.01 -35.67 45.51
N ARG A 226 19.39 -36.47 44.51
CA ARG A 226 19.01 -36.21 43.11
C ARG A 226 17.50 -36.22 42.89
N ARG A 227 16.76 -37.11 43.57
CA ARG A 227 15.29 -37.12 43.52
C ARG A 227 14.71 -35.82 44.08
N THR A 228 15.19 -35.37 45.24
CA THR A 228 14.71 -34.12 45.86
C THR A 228 15.06 -32.88 45.04
N GLU A 229 16.23 -32.85 44.40
CA GLU A 229 16.61 -31.77 43.47
C GLU A 229 15.68 -31.71 42.25
N LEU A 230 15.34 -32.87 41.67
CA LEU A 230 14.40 -32.94 40.56
C LEU A 230 12.97 -32.55 40.99
N GLU A 231 12.52 -32.98 42.16
CA GLU A 231 11.20 -32.62 42.69
C GLU A 231 11.09 -31.12 42.99
N THR A 232 12.13 -30.51 43.57
CA THR A 232 12.18 -29.06 43.82
C THR A 232 12.23 -28.26 42.52
N SER A 233 13.07 -28.65 41.57
CA SER A 233 13.12 -28.03 40.23
C SER A 233 11.76 -28.14 39.50
N LEU A 234 11.09 -29.29 39.58
CA LEU A 234 9.76 -29.48 39.01
C LEU A 234 8.70 -28.60 39.70
N PHE A 235 8.81 -28.44 41.02
CA PHE A 235 7.91 -27.55 41.77
C PHE A 235 8.11 -26.08 41.38
N GLU A 236 9.36 -25.63 41.26
CA GLU A 236 9.71 -24.27 40.85
C GLU A 236 9.23 -23.96 39.43
N THR A 237 9.43 -24.89 38.49
CA THR A 237 8.95 -24.73 37.11
C THR A 237 7.43 -24.64 37.06
N ARG A 238 6.70 -25.52 37.75
CA ARG A 238 5.24 -25.44 37.88
C ARG A 238 4.81 -24.10 38.47
N GLN A 239 5.44 -23.65 39.54
CA GLN A 239 5.11 -22.37 40.17
C GLN A 239 5.36 -21.19 39.23
N SER A 240 6.45 -21.21 38.45
CA SER A 240 6.73 -20.18 37.44
C SER A 240 5.64 -20.16 36.36
N LEU A 241 5.28 -21.32 35.83
CA LEU A 241 4.22 -21.45 34.82
C LEU A 241 2.88 -20.91 35.33
N PHE A 242 2.50 -21.21 36.58
CA PHE A 242 1.28 -20.64 37.17
C PHE A 242 1.33 -19.12 37.25
N LYS A 243 2.47 -18.53 37.65
CA LYS A 243 2.65 -17.07 37.68
C LYS A 243 2.56 -16.47 36.29
N ASP A 244 3.13 -17.12 35.28
CA ASP A 244 3.09 -16.65 33.89
C ASP A 244 1.69 -16.75 33.29
N MET A 245 0.96 -17.84 33.56
CA MET A 245 -0.45 -17.96 33.18
C MET A 245 -1.31 -16.87 33.82
N GLU A 246 -1.10 -16.55 35.10
CA GLU A 246 -1.85 -15.50 35.77
C GLU A 246 -1.53 -14.11 35.19
N ARG A 247 -0.25 -13.84 34.89
CA ARG A 247 0.15 -12.60 34.18
C ARG A 247 -0.49 -12.50 32.81
N LEU A 248 -0.57 -13.60 32.06
CA LEU A 248 -1.20 -13.62 30.75
C LEU A 248 -2.71 -13.37 30.85
N ARG A 249 -3.39 -13.96 31.84
CA ARG A 249 -4.81 -13.69 32.11
C ARG A 249 -5.09 -12.23 32.46
N VAL A 250 -4.24 -11.62 33.29
CA VAL A 250 -4.36 -10.19 33.62
C VAL A 250 -4.17 -9.33 32.36
N LYS A 251 -3.15 -9.61 31.54
CA LYS A 251 -2.93 -8.90 30.28
C LYS A 251 -4.08 -9.06 29.29
N GLU A 252 -4.65 -10.27 29.20
CA GLU A 252 -5.82 -10.54 28.36
C GLU A 252 -7.03 -9.69 28.81
N ALA A 253 -7.29 -9.64 30.12
CA ALA A 253 -8.36 -8.81 30.67
C ALA A 253 -8.12 -7.30 30.43
N GLU A 254 -6.89 -6.81 30.61
CA GLU A 254 -6.51 -5.42 30.32
C GLU A 254 -6.72 -5.08 28.84
N LEU A 255 -6.31 -5.98 27.93
CA LEU A 255 -6.51 -5.80 26.50
C LEU A 255 -7.99 -5.81 26.13
N GLN A 256 -8.79 -6.67 26.73
CA GLN A 256 -10.23 -6.69 26.51
C GLN A 256 -10.89 -5.37 26.94
N VAL A 257 -10.55 -4.86 28.13
CA VAL A 257 -11.04 -3.57 28.62
C VAL A 257 -10.61 -2.44 27.67
N LYS A 258 -9.37 -2.47 27.16
CA LYS A 258 -8.89 -1.49 26.19
C LYS A 258 -9.66 -1.54 24.87
N VAL A 259 -9.90 -2.73 24.32
CA VAL A 259 -10.70 -2.92 23.10
C VAL A 259 -12.12 -2.39 23.29
N GLU A 260 -12.77 -2.70 24.41
CA GLU A 260 -14.11 -2.17 24.73
C GLU A 260 -14.12 -0.65 24.92
N SER A 261 -13.05 -0.08 25.47
CA SER A 261 -12.88 1.37 25.59
C SER A 261 -12.72 2.03 24.21
N ASP A 262 -11.84 1.49 23.37
CA ASP A 262 -11.56 2.01 22.02
C ASP A 262 -12.82 1.92 21.14
N PHE A 263 -13.60 0.83 21.26
CA PHE A 263 -14.87 0.69 20.55
C PHE A 263 -15.90 1.74 20.99
N ARG A 264 -16.00 2.02 22.30
CA ARG A 264 -16.88 3.09 22.83
C ARG A 264 -16.44 4.47 22.35
N HIS A 265 -15.13 4.74 22.37
CA HIS A 265 -14.58 5.99 21.85
C HIS A 265 -14.91 6.16 20.36
N PHE A 266 -14.65 5.12 19.55
CA PHE A 266 -14.95 5.11 18.12
C PHE A 266 -16.44 5.35 17.83
N ALA A 267 -17.34 4.71 18.58
CA ALA A 267 -18.78 4.94 18.46
C ALA A 267 -19.16 6.39 18.77
N SER A 268 -18.60 6.97 19.84
CA SER A 268 -18.86 8.37 20.21
C SER A 268 -18.32 9.36 19.18
N GLU A 269 -17.15 9.09 18.60
CA GLU A 269 -16.55 9.94 17.57
C GLU A 269 -17.30 9.85 16.24
N THR A 270 -17.77 8.65 15.88
CA THR A 270 -18.65 8.45 14.73
C THR A 270 -19.95 9.23 14.89
N GLN A 271 -20.57 9.19 16.06
CA GLN A 271 -21.78 9.98 16.34
C GLN A 271 -21.51 11.49 16.28
N ARG A 272 -20.38 11.95 16.83
CA ARG A 272 -19.98 13.36 16.74
C ARG A 272 -19.79 13.80 15.29
N PHE A 273 -19.18 12.95 14.46
CA PHE A 273 -18.99 13.23 13.05
C PHE A 273 -20.32 13.30 12.28
N GLN A 274 -21.25 12.38 12.54
CA GLN A 274 -22.60 12.41 11.96
C GLN A 274 -23.34 13.70 12.30
N LEU A 275 -23.31 14.13 13.56
CA LEU A 275 -23.94 15.38 13.98
C LEU A 275 -23.30 16.61 13.31
N TRP A 276 -21.99 16.59 13.12
CA TRP A 276 -21.29 17.66 12.41
C TRP A 276 -21.65 17.69 10.91
N GLU A 277 -21.75 16.52 10.27
CA GLU A 277 -22.21 16.39 8.88
C GLU A 277 -23.67 16.87 8.73
N GLU A 278 -24.55 16.57 9.69
CA GLU A 278 -25.92 17.08 9.70
C GLU A 278 -25.97 18.60 9.89
N SER A 279 -25.16 19.14 10.81
CA SER A 279 -25.07 20.59 11.04
C SER A 279 -24.58 21.33 9.80
N THR A 280 -23.52 20.84 9.16
CA THR A 280 -22.98 21.46 7.93
C THR A 280 -23.98 21.43 6.78
N LYS A 281 -24.72 20.33 6.61
CA LYS A 281 -25.82 20.27 5.64
C LYS A 281 -26.95 21.24 5.98
N GLN A 282 -27.28 21.42 7.25
CA GLN A 282 -28.28 22.40 7.68
C GLN A 282 -27.82 23.83 7.39
N ASP A 283 -26.55 24.15 7.64
CA ASP A 283 -25.97 25.46 7.34
C ASP A 283 -26.00 25.74 5.83
N GLU A 284 -25.58 24.77 5.01
CA GLU A 284 -25.65 24.89 3.53
C GLU A 284 -27.07 25.07 3.01
N LEU A 285 -28.05 24.36 3.62
CA LEU A 285 -29.46 24.52 3.28
C LEU A 285 -29.98 25.90 3.69
N ALA A 286 -29.61 26.39 4.88
CA ALA A 286 -29.98 27.71 5.37
C ALA A 286 -29.42 28.82 4.46
N ASP A 287 -28.15 28.72 4.06
CA ASP A 287 -27.52 29.64 3.11
C ASP A 287 -28.25 29.62 1.76
N ARG A 288 -28.63 28.43 1.27
CA ARG A 288 -29.38 28.28 0.02
C ARG A 288 -30.79 28.85 0.10
N GLU A 289 -31.49 28.63 1.22
CA GLU A 289 -32.79 29.25 1.48
C GLU A 289 -32.67 30.78 1.53
N GLN A 290 -31.65 31.30 2.23
CA GLN A 290 -31.39 32.74 2.27
C GLN A 290 -31.13 33.29 0.86
N SER A 291 -30.30 32.65 0.06
CA SER A 291 -30.06 33.03 -1.34
C SER A 291 -31.38 33.07 -2.13
N LEU A 292 -32.20 32.01 -2.05
CA LEU A 292 -33.50 31.96 -2.74
C LEU A 292 -34.47 33.05 -2.28
N THR A 293 -34.48 33.40 -0.99
CA THR A 293 -35.32 34.51 -0.50
C THR A 293 -34.86 35.86 -1.05
N THR A 294 -33.55 36.08 -1.14
CA THR A 294 -33.00 37.31 -1.75
C THR A 294 -33.32 37.39 -3.24
N GLU A 295 -33.12 36.31 -3.99
CA GLU A 295 -33.47 36.23 -5.42
C GLU A 295 -34.98 36.48 -5.61
N THR A 296 -35.83 35.86 -4.81
CA THR A 296 -37.28 36.08 -4.85
C THR A 296 -37.63 37.55 -4.56
N GLY A 297 -36.93 38.19 -3.62
CA GLY A 297 -37.06 39.62 -3.34
C GLY A 297 -36.69 40.48 -4.56
N THR A 298 -35.55 40.20 -5.21
CA THR A 298 -35.14 40.91 -6.43
C THR A 298 -36.13 40.72 -7.57
N LEU A 299 -36.66 39.50 -7.73
CA LEU A 299 -37.62 39.16 -8.78
C LEU A 299 -38.97 39.85 -8.56
N LYS A 300 -39.42 40.01 -7.30
CA LYS A 300 -40.58 40.85 -6.95
C LYS A 300 -40.34 42.32 -7.33
N THR A 301 -39.18 42.88 -7.02
CA THR A 301 -38.83 44.26 -7.41
C THR A 301 -38.83 44.43 -8.93
N LEU A 302 -38.18 43.53 -9.66
CA LEU A 302 -38.16 43.53 -11.13
C LEU A 302 -39.57 43.41 -11.71
N LYS A 303 -40.42 42.52 -11.17
CA LYS A 303 -41.82 42.41 -11.58
C LYS A 303 -42.58 43.73 -11.39
N THR A 304 -42.38 44.42 -10.27
CA THR A 304 -42.98 45.74 -10.02
C THR A 304 -42.49 46.77 -11.04
N GLN A 305 -41.19 46.78 -11.37
CA GLN A 305 -40.63 47.67 -12.39
C GLN A 305 -41.21 47.38 -13.78
N VAL A 306 -41.33 46.11 -14.17
CA VAL A 306 -41.94 45.72 -15.45
C VAL A 306 -43.40 46.17 -15.53
N LEU A 307 -44.17 46.00 -14.45
CA LEU A 307 -45.56 46.49 -14.40
C LEU A 307 -45.64 48.02 -14.52
N ALA A 308 -44.73 48.76 -13.88
CA ALA A 308 -44.67 50.21 -14.01
C ALA A 308 -44.34 50.63 -15.46
N LEU A 309 -43.34 50.01 -16.09
CA LEU A 309 -43.02 50.25 -17.50
C LEU A 309 -44.16 49.87 -18.44
N GLN A 310 -44.89 48.80 -18.14
CA GLN A 310 -46.06 48.39 -18.93
C GLN A 310 -47.20 49.41 -18.81
N GLN A 311 -47.41 50.01 -17.63
CA GLN A 311 -48.36 51.11 -17.44
C GLN A 311 -47.93 52.37 -18.18
N GLU A 312 -46.65 52.72 -18.14
CA GLU A 312 -46.10 53.86 -18.89
C GLU A 312 -46.24 53.64 -20.40
N GLY A 313 -45.95 52.44 -20.89
CA GLY A 313 -46.18 52.04 -22.28
C GLY A 313 -47.64 52.22 -22.70
N ALA A 314 -48.59 51.73 -21.89
CA ALA A 314 -50.01 51.92 -22.15
C ALA A 314 -50.44 53.40 -22.15
N ALA A 315 -49.86 54.22 -21.26
CA ALA A 315 -50.10 55.66 -21.22
C ALA A 315 -49.55 56.37 -22.48
N LEU A 316 -48.36 55.99 -22.92
CA LEU A 316 -47.75 56.49 -24.15
C LEU A 316 -48.53 56.08 -25.40
N GLU A 317 -49.01 54.85 -25.48
CA GLU A 317 -49.89 54.39 -26.58
C GLU A 317 -51.21 55.18 -26.61
N ALA A 318 -51.83 55.41 -25.46
CA ALA A 318 -53.04 56.23 -25.36
C ALA A 318 -52.79 57.68 -25.79
N ALA A 319 -51.66 58.27 -25.37
CA ALA A 319 -51.25 59.61 -25.79
C ALA A 319 -50.98 59.70 -27.29
N LEU A 320 -50.33 58.68 -27.87
CA LEU A 320 -50.07 58.59 -29.30
C LEU A 320 -51.37 58.46 -30.10
N SER A 321 -52.32 57.63 -29.65
CA SER A 321 -53.64 57.51 -30.26
C SER A 321 -54.37 58.85 -30.28
N LYS A 322 -54.36 59.57 -29.14
CA LYS A 322 -54.97 60.90 -29.05
C LYS A 322 -54.31 61.90 -29.99
N SER A 323 -52.97 61.92 -30.05
CA SER A 323 -52.25 62.78 -31.00
C SER A 323 -52.58 62.45 -32.45
N GLY A 324 -52.82 61.18 -32.78
CA GLY A 324 -53.27 60.75 -34.11
C GLY A 324 -54.67 61.26 -34.44
N ASP A 325 -55.59 61.25 -33.48
CA ASP A 325 -56.93 61.84 -33.63
C ASP A 325 -56.87 63.35 -33.79
N ASP A 326 -56.05 64.04 -33.00
CA ASP A 326 -55.83 65.48 -33.11
C ASP A 326 -55.25 65.85 -34.50
N LEU A 327 -54.33 65.05 -35.03
CA LEU A 327 -53.79 65.23 -36.38
C LEU A 327 -54.87 65.06 -37.45
N ARG A 328 -55.76 64.07 -37.31
CA ARG A 328 -56.92 63.88 -38.21
C ARG A 328 -57.86 65.07 -38.18
N VAL A 329 -58.14 65.62 -36.99
CA VAL A 329 -58.95 66.84 -36.84
C VAL A 329 -58.27 68.01 -37.53
N ALA A 330 -56.97 68.21 -37.32
CA ALA A 330 -56.21 69.27 -37.98
C ALA A 330 -56.22 69.13 -39.52
N GLN A 331 -56.06 67.92 -40.05
CA GLN A 331 -56.16 67.64 -41.49
C GLN A 331 -57.55 67.95 -42.05
N ASN A 332 -58.61 67.61 -41.32
CA ASN A 332 -59.98 67.94 -41.71
C ASN A 332 -60.21 69.47 -41.73
N LEU A 333 -59.77 70.17 -40.68
CA LEU A 333 -59.84 71.65 -40.64
C LEU A 333 -59.05 72.30 -41.77
N THR A 334 -57.86 71.76 -42.09
CA THR A 334 -57.05 72.24 -43.23
C THR A 334 -57.78 72.03 -44.55
N SER A 335 -58.42 70.88 -44.73
CA SER A 335 -59.23 70.58 -45.93
C SER A 335 -60.43 71.53 -46.03
N ARG A 336 -61.12 71.80 -44.92
CA ARG A 336 -62.23 72.76 -44.87
C ARG A 336 -61.78 74.20 -45.13
N LEU A 337 -60.58 74.57 -44.67
CA LEU A 337 -59.98 75.87 -45.00
C LEU A 337 -59.69 75.95 -46.50
N ALA A 338 -59.08 74.93 -47.10
CA ALA A 338 -58.84 74.88 -48.54
C ALA A 338 -60.15 74.96 -49.36
N GLU A 339 -61.22 74.28 -48.91
CA GLU A 339 -62.56 74.38 -49.51
C GLU A 339 -63.14 75.80 -49.39
N SER A 340 -63.01 76.41 -48.22
CA SER A 340 -63.43 77.79 -47.95
C SER A 340 -62.66 78.80 -48.80
N GLU A 341 -61.34 78.66 -48.90
CA GLU A 341 -60.47 79.49 -49.74
C GLU A 341 -60.84 79.35 -51.22
N ALA A 342 -61.02 78.12 -51.72
CA ALA A 342 -61.47 77.89 -53.10
C ALA A 342 -62.86 78.48 -53.37
N ALA A 343 -63.78 78.42 -52.40
CA ALA A 343 -65.10 79.06 -52.51
C ALA A 343 -64.99 80.59 -52.54
N ALA A 344 -64.13 81.18 -51.70
CA ALA A 344 -63.86 82.62 -51.69
C ALA A 344 -63.24 83.08 -53.02
N GLU A 345 -62.26 82.34 -53.56
CA GLU A 345 -61.68 82.59 -54.88
C GLU A 345 -62.73 82.54 -55.99
N LYS A 346 -63.66 81.57 -55.93
CA LYS A 346 -64.76 81.47 -56.89
C LYS A 346 -65.71 82.67 -56.81
N TYR A 347 -66.12 83.07 -55.60
CA TYR A 347 -66.95 84.27 -55.42
C TYR A 347 -66.23 85.53 -55.88
N GLN A 348 -64.93 85.62 -55.63
CA GLN A 348 -64.11 86.75 -56.09
C GLN A 348 -63.99 86.78 -57.62
N SER A 349 -63.79 85.63 -58.27
CA SER A 349 -63.81 85.52 -59.73
C SER A 349 -65.18 85.92 -60.30
N GLN A 350 -66.27 85.45 -59.70
CA GLN A 350 -67.63 85.84 -60.10
C GLN A 350 -67.87 87.34 -59.95
N TYR A 351 -67.40 87.94 -58.86
CA TYR A 351 -67.49 89.37 -58.64
C TYR A 351 -66.72 90.17 -59.71
N GLU A 352 -65.50 89.75 -60.07
CA GLU A 352 -64.73 90.40 -61.14
C GLU A 352 -65.39 90.22 -62.51
N ASP A 353 -65.94 89.04 -62.83
CA ASP A 353 -66.71 88.81 -64.06
C ASP A 353 -67.96 89.71 -64.14
N GLU A 354 -68.71 89.81 -63.04
CA GLU A 354 -69.91 90.63 -62.95
C GLU A 354 -69.57 92.12 -63.01
N LYS A 355 -68.46 92.53 -62.41
CA LYS A 355 -67.93 93.89 -62.51
C LYS A 355 -67.55 94.24 -63.95
N VAL A 356 -66.86 93.37 -64.67
CA VAL A 356 -66.59 93.54 -66.11
C VAL A 356 -67.88 93.60 -66.92
N HIS A 357 -68.87 92.76 -66.60
CA HIS A 357 -70.17 92.78 -67.26
C HIS A 357 -70.92 94.09 -67.01
N VAL A 358 -70.92 94.60 -65.77
CA VAL A 358 -71.49 95.89 -65.41
C VAL A 358 -70.77 97.03 -66.13
N GLU A 359 -69.44 96.97 -66.25
CA GLU A 359 -68.67 97.94 -67.05
C GLU A 359 -69.05 97.89 -68.54
N SER A 360 -69.27 96.70 -69.11
CA SER A 360 -69.80 96.53 -70.47
C SER A 360 -71.19 97.15 -70.60
N LEU A 361 -72.11 96.87 -69.67
CA LEU A 361 -73.45 97.47 -69.67
C LEU A 361 -73.40 98.98 -69.50
N ARG A 362 -72.48 99.52 -68.68
CA ARG A 362 -72.26 100.96 -68.58
C ARG A 362 -71.78 101.54 -69.89
N HIS A 363 -70.91 100.84 -70.62
CA HIS A 363 -70.47 101.24 -71.95
C HIS A 363 -71.63 101.22 -72.95
N ASP A 364 -72.46 100.17 -72.95
CA ASP A 364 -73.65 100.06 -73.80
C ASP A 364 -74.69 101.13 -73.48
N VAL A 365 -74.93 101.41 -72.20
CA VAL A 365 -75.81 102.51 -71.75
C VAL A 365 -75.23 103.86 -72.16
N ALA A 366 -73.92 104.06 -72.05
CA ALA A 366 -73.27 105.29 -72.53
C ALA A 366 -73.36 105.42 -74.07
N SER A 367 -73.22 104.31 -74.80
CA SER A 367 -73.38 104.23 -76.25
C SER A 367 -74.82 104.52 -76.67
N LEU A 368 -75.80 103.88 -76.03
CA LEU A 368 -77.22 104.15 -76.21
C LEU A 368 -77.58 105.58 -75.84
N ASN A 369 -77.03 106.15 -74.77
CA ASN A 369 -77.20 107.56 -74.43
C ASN A 369 -76.58 108.47 -75.49
N SER A 370 -75.42 108.11 -76.06
CA SER A 370 -74.82 108.84 -77.18
C SER A 370 -75.74 108.78 -78.41
N LEU A 371 -76.29 107.61 -78.72
CA LEU A 371 -77.24 107.38 -79.81
C LEU A 371 -78.58 108.11 -79.59
N LEU A 372 -79.07 108.15 -78.35
CA LEU A 372 -80.24 108.90 -77.93
C LEU A 372 -79.98 110.39 -78.05
N THR A 373 -78.81 110.87 -77.62
CA THR A 373 -78.40 112.28 -77.78
C THR A 373 -78.26 112.63 -79.26
N GLN A 374 -77.75 111.72 -80.07
CA GLN A 374 -77.66 111.87 -81.52
C GLN A 374 -79.06 111.87 -82.17
N ALA A 375 -79.97 111.00 -81.73
CA ALA A 375 -81.36 110.98 -82.16
C ALA A 375 -82.09 112.26 -81.75
N GLN A 376 -81.89 112.75 -80.51
CA GLN A 376 -82.41 114.04 -80.03
C GLN A 376 -81.84 115.19 -80.85
N ALA A 377 -80.54 115.17 -81.19
CA ALA A 377 -79.92 116.17 -82.05
C ALA A 377 -80.46 116.11 -83.48
N THR A 378 -80.78 114.92 -83.99
CA THR A 378 -81.36 114.71 -85.34
C THR A 378 -82.85 115.12 -85.38
N ILE A 379 -83.59 114.89 -84.28
CA ILE A 379 -84.96 115.36 -84.08
C ILE A 379 -84.98 116.90 -83.97
N ASN A 380 -84.07 117.48 -83.18
CA ASN A 380 -83.90 118.93 -83.06
C ASN A 380 -83.43 119.59 -84.37
N ALA A 381 -82.70 118.87 -85.22
CA ALA A 381 -82.28 119.35 -86.55
C ALA A 381 -83.38 119.26 -87.63
N LYS A 382 -84.44 118.46 -87.43
CA LYS A 382 -85.54 118.28 -88.42
C LYS A 382 -86.85 118.99 -88.08
N HIS A 383 -87.09 119.35 -86.82
CA HIS A 383 -88.29 120.10 -86.43
C HIS A 383 -87.93 121.27 -85.52
N GLY A 384 -87.78 122.44 -86.14
CA GLY A 384 -87.64 123.72 -85.44
C GLY A 384 -88.93 124.14 -84.74
N ALA A 385 -88.86 124.14 -83.40
CA ALA A 385 -89.55 124.99 -82.42
C ALA A 385 -91.09 124.85 -82.26
N PRO A 386 -91.69 125.34 -81.15
CA PRO A 386 -91.20 125.59 -79.79
C PRO A 386 -92.15 125.00 -78.71
N ARG A 387 -91.74 124.91 -77.44
CA ARG A 387 -92.45 125.50 -76.27
C ARG A 387 -92.05 124.92 -74.93
N ASP A 388 -92.02 125.88 -74.00
CA ASP A 388 -92.08 125.85 -72.55
C ASP A 388 -92.97 124.78 -71.88
N ILE A 389 -92.69 124.60 -70.59
CA ILE A 389 -93.60 124.52 -69.42
C ILE A 389 -93.27 123.32 -68.50
N ALA A 390 -92.51 123.65 -67.45
CA ALA A 390 -92.83 123.53 -66.02
C ALA A 390 -93.32 122.21 -65.36
N HIS A 391 -92.96 122.13 -64.06
CA HIS A 391 -93.56 121.37 -62.97
C HIS A 391 -93.21 119.87 -62.88
N ARG A 392 -93.01 119.23 -61.70
CA ARG A 392 -93.09 119.60 -60.27
C ARG A 392 -92.63 118.35 -59.47
N THR A 393 -91.78 118.61 -58.47
CA THR A 393 -91.69 118.05 -57.10
C THR A 393 -92.35 116.71 -56.73
N ILE A 394 -91.65 115.92 -55.88
CA ILE A 394 -92.05 115.21 -54.62
C ILE A 394 -91.15 113.94 -54.46
N LYS A 395 -90.15 113.89 -53.57
CA LYS A 395 -90.14 113.48 -52.14
C LYS A 395 -90.70 112.07 -51.86
N TYR A 396 -89.91 111.22 -51.18
CA TYR A 396 -90.19 110.27 -50.07
C TYR A 396 -88.83 109.53 -49.82
N GLU A 397 -88.16 109.56 -48.64
CA GLU A 397 -88.44 108.82 -47.39
C GLU A 397 -88.56 107.29 -47.66
N GLU A 398 -87.91 106.34 -46.98
CA GLU A 398 -87.64 106.13 -45.54
C GLU A 398 -86.80 104.82 -45.40
N GLU A 399 -85.99 104.72 -44.33
CA GLU A 399 -85.83 103.56 -43.39
C GLU A 399 -85.40 102.16 -43.88
N MET A 400 -84.83 101.22 -43.10
CA MET A 400 -84.24 101.06 -41.75
C MET A 400 -83.79 99.58 -41.65
N SER A 401 -82.88 99.27 -40.71
CA SER A 401 -82.77 97.99 -39.95
C SER A 401 -82.37 96.69 -40.72
N GLU A 402 -81.72 95.66 -40.17
CA GLU A 402 -81.43 95.26 -38.79
C GLU A 402 -80.45 94.04 -38.77
N HIS A 403 -79.66 93.92 -37.68
CA HIS A 403 -79.25 92.71 -36.92
C HIS A 403 -78.40 91.55 -37.54
N SER A 404 -77.13 91.46 -37.11
CA SER A 404 -76.55 90.51 -36.11
C SER A 404 -75.05 90.35 -36.30
#